data_AF-A0A7W8W614-F1
#
_entry.id   AF-A0A7W8W614-F1
#
_cell.length_a   1.000
_cell.length_b   1.000
_cell.length_c   1.000
_cell.angle_alpha   90.00
_cell.angle_beta   90.00
_cell.angle_gamma   90.00
#
_symmetry.space_group_name_H-M   'P 1'
#
loop_
_entity.id
_entity.type
_entity.pdbx_description
1 polymer ?
#
loop_
_entity_poly.entity_id
_entity_poly.type
_entity_poly.pdbx_seq_one_letter_code
_entity_poly.pdbx_strand_id
1 'polypeptide(L)'
;MVRDLAVVFIYDDDTNTLKMSNVSRRAIQSTLDRAMFLDIPETPETPLDDESARKLGALALRCLGEAHPDLAARLNLSAPK
;
A
#
# COMPACT_ATOMS: atom_id res chain seq x y z
N MET A 1 -8.16 -18.82 -11.01
CA MET A 1 -7.10 -17.88 -11.42
C MET A 1 -7.60 -16.47 -11.12
N VAL A 2 -7.19 -15.87 -10.01
CA VAL A 2 -7.66 -14.53 -9.62
C VAL A 2 -6.86 -13.51 -10.43
N ARG A 3 -7.44 -12.99 -11.51
CA ARG A 3 -6.82 -11.98 -12.37
C ARG A 3 -7.19 -10.53 -12.00
N ASP A 4 -8.03 -10.36 -10.98
CA ASP A 4 -8.67 -9.08 -10.66
C ASP A 4 -8.66 -8.81 -9.13
N LEU A 5 -7.48 -8.83 -8.51
CA LEU A 5 -7.31 -8.56 -7.08
C LEU A 5 -6.62 -7.22 -6.86
N ALA A 6 -7.09 -6.46 -5.88
CA ALA A 6 -6.36 -5.35 -5.29
C ALA A 6 -6.21 -5.59 -3.79
N VAL A 7 -5.03 -5.26 -3.25
CA VAL A 7 -4.79 -5.24 -1.81
C VAL A 7 -4.95 -3.80 -1.33
N VAL A 8 -5.80 -3.60 -0.33
CA VAL A 8 -6.09 -2.28 0.24
C VAL A 8 -5.63 -2.28 1.69
N PHE A 9 -4.81 -1.30 2.05
CA PHE A 9 -4.48 -0.99 3.43
C PHE A 9 -5.37 0.15 3.91
N ILE A 10 -5.92 0.01 5.12
CA ILE A 10 -6.83 0.96 5.73
C ILE A 10 -6.33 1.23 7.14
N TYR A 11 -6.21 2.49 7.52
CA TYR A 11 -6.10 2.87 8.93
C TYR A 11 -7.48 3.27 9.44
N ASP A 12 -7.91 2.63 10.53
CA ASP A 12 -9.17 2.92 11.21
C ASP A 12 -8.85 3.79 12.42
N ASP A 13 -9.13 5.09 12.30
CA ASP A 13 -8.81 6.08 13.34
C ASP A 13 -9.59 5.82 14.64
N ASP A 14 -10.83 5.33 14.55
CA ASP A 14 -11.68 5.07 15.72
C ASP A 14 -11.11 3.96 16.60
N THR A 15 -10.55 2.93 15.96
CA THR A 15 -10.00 1.74 16.65
C THR A 15 -8.48 1.70 16.67
N ASN A 16 -7.80 2.71 16.13
CA ASN A 16 -6.34 2.80 15.98
C ASN A 16 -5.71 1.54 15.36
N THR A 17 -6.41 0.92 14.41
CA THR A 17 -6.07 -0.40 13.84
C THR A 17 -5.72 -0.30 12.37
N LEU A 18 -4.62 -0.97 11.98
CA LEU A 18 -4.27 -1.17 10.59
C LEU A 18 -4.98 -2.42 10.06
N LYS A 19 -5.74 -2.27 8.97
CA LYS A 19 -6.47 -3.36 8.30
C LYS A 19 -5.89 -3.57 6.92
N MET A 20 -5.85 -4.83 6.49
CA MET A 20 -5.50 -5.22 5.14
C MET A 20 -6.64 -6.04 4.57
N SER A 21 -7.12 -5.69 3.39
CA SER A 21 -8.21 -6.39 2.72
C SER A 21 -7.87 -6.66 1.27
N ASN A 22 -8.32 -7.81 0.79
CA ASN A 22 -8.25 -8.19 -0.61
C ASN A 22 -9.62 -7.95 -1.25
N VAL A 23 -9.67 -7.11 -2.27
CA VAL A 23 -10.91 -6.74 -2.96
C VAL A 23 -10.79 -7.02 -4.46
N SER A 24 -11.93 -7.11 -5.15
CA SER A 24 -11.92 -7.12 -6.62
C SER A 24 -11.46 -5.75 -7.11
N ARG A 25 -10.45 -5.72 -8.00
CA ARG A 25 -9.99 -4.47 -8.61
C ARG A 25 -11.14 -3.83 -9.39
N ARG A 26 -11.92 -4.61 -10.14
CA ARG A 26 -13.08 -4.10 -10.87
C ARG A 26 -14.10 -3.42 -9.96
N ALA A 27 -14.30 -3.93 -8.75
CA ALA A 27 -15.25 -3.35 -7.80
C ALA A 27 -14.83 -1.94 -7.32
N ILE A 28 -13.54 -1.61 -7.36
CA ILE A 28 -13.00 -0.29 -6.96
C ILE A 28 -12.58 0.58 -8.15
N GLN A 29 -12.85 0.16 -9.39
CA GLN A 29 -12.32 0.81 -10.60
C GLN A 29 -12.74 2.29 -10.71
N SER A 30 -13.97 2.64 -10.33
CA SER A 30 -14.45 4.04 -10.36
C SER A 30 -13.68 4.97 -9.43
N THR A 31 -13.17 4.44 -8.31
CA THR A 31 -12.28 5.18 -7.41
C THR A 31 -10.88 5.30 -8.02
N LEU A 32 -10.38 4.22 -8.61
CA LEU A 32 -9.07 4.17 -9.26
C LEU A 32 -8.97 5.12 -10.47
N ASP A 33 -10.05 5.30 -11.24
CA ASP A 33 -10.08 6.20 -12.40
C ASP A 33 -9.78 7.67 -12.07
N ARG A 34 -9.85 8.04 -10.78
CA ARG A 34 -9.59 9.39 -10.28
C ARG A 34 -8.37 9.46 -9.35
N ALA A 35 -7.73 8.33 -9.10
CA ALA A 35 -6.59 8.25 -8.20
C ALA A 35 -5.30 8.68 -8.91
N MET A 36 -4.37 9.23 -8.13
CA MET A 36 -2.98 9.34 -8.58
C MET A 36 -2.26 8.01 -8.36
N PHE A 37 -1.52 7.58 -9.36
CA PHE A 37 -0.69 6.38 -9.27
C PHE A 37 0.77 6.77 -9.16
N LEU A 38 1.48 6.08 -8.27
CA LEU A 38 2.92 5.97 -8.32
C LEU A 38 3.23 4.69 -9.08
N ASP A 39 3.69 4.82 -10.31
CA ASP A 39 4.09 3.66 -11.12
C ASP A 39 5.47 3.19 -10.68
N ILE A 40 5.55 1.94 -10.22
CA ILE A 40 6.79 1.29 -9.83
C ILE A 40 7.10 0.25 -10.91
N PRO A 41 8.12 0.48 -11.76
CA PRO A 41 8.38 -0.40 -12.87
C PRO A 41 8.90 -1.75 -12.38
N GLU A 42 8.16 -2.81 -12.69
CA GLU A 42 8.64 -4.19 -12.52
C GLU A 42 9.32 -4.64 -13.81
N THR A 43 10.65 -4.80 -13.76
CA THR A 43 11.40 -5.43 -14.86
C THR A 43 11.46 -6.94 -14.62
N PRO A 44 11.08 -7.79 -15.60
CA PRO A 44 11.13 -9.25 -15.45
C PRO A 44 12.52 -9.79 -15.07
N GLU A 45 13.57 -9.03 -15.36
CA GLU A 45 14.98 -9.38 -15.13
C GLU A 45 15.42 -9.18 -13.68
N THR A 46 14.67 -8.41 -12.89
CA THR A 46 14.94 -8.20 -11.45
C THR A 46 13.74 -8.67 -10.65
N PRO A 47 13.77 -9.90 -10.10
CA PRO A 47 12.71 -10.40 -9.25
C PRO A 47 12.44 -9.46 -8.07
N LEU A 48 11.17 -9.27 -7.73
CA LEU A 48 10.78 -8.66 -6.46
C LEU A 48 11.15 -9.62 -5.32
N ASP A 49 12.35 -9.45 -4.78
CA ASP A 49 12.83 -10.19 -3.62
C ASP A 49 12.17 -9.71 -2.31
N ASP A 50 12.44 -10.42 -1.23
CA ASP A 50 11.87 -10.13 0.10
C ASP A 50 12.23 -8.72 0.59
N GLU A 51 13.38 -8.17 0.19
CA GLU A 51 13.76 -6.81 0.55
C GLU A 51 12.96 -5.77 -0.23
N SER A 52 12.81 -5.97 -1.54
CA SER A 52 12.01 -5.14 -2.43
C SER A 52 10.54 -5.15 -1.98
N ALA A 53 9.98 -6.31 -1.68
CA ALA A 53 8.62 -6.44 -1.15
C ALA A 53 8.43 -5.71 0.19
N ARG A 54 9.42 -5.77 1.10
CA ARG A 54 9.39 -5.04 2.38
C ARG A 54 9.44 -3.52 2.17
N LYS A 55 10.28 -3.02 1.26
CA LYS A 55 10.31 -1.59 0.89
C LYS A 55 8.98 -1.17 0.28
N LEU A 56 8.40 -2.05 -0.55
CA LEU A 56 7.03 -2.08 -1.07
C LEU A 56 5.99 -1.66 -0.04
N GLY A 57 5.82 -2.56 0.92
CA GLY A 57 4.87 -2.41 2.02
C GLY A 57 5.19 -1.21 2.90
N ALA A 58 6.47 -0.95 3.19
CA ALA A 58 6.87 0.20 4.00
C ALA A 58 6.47 1.53 3.35
N LEU A 59 6.59 1.66 2.02
CA LEU A 59 6.14 2.84 1.29
C LEU A 59 4.61 3.01 1.39
N ALA A 60 3.85 1.93 1.17
CA ALA A 60 2.40 1.98 1.29
C ALA A 60 1.93 2.41 2.69
N LEU A 61 2.58 1.91 3.74
CA LEU A 61 2.28 2.29 5.13
C LEU A 61 2.67 3.75 5.42
N ARG A 62 3.76 4.26 4.85
CA ARG A 62 4.13 5.68 4.97
C ARG A 62 3.08 6.59 4.36
N CYS A 63 2.58 6.27 3.16
CA CYS A 63 1.50 7.05 2.53
C CYS A 63 0.25 7.10 3.41
N LEU A 64 -0.08 6.00 4.11
CA LEU A 64 -1.15 6.03 5.13
C LEU A 64 -0.78 6.91 6.32
N GLY A 65 0.45 6.83 6.83
CA GLY A 65 0.92 7.70 7.90
C GLY A 65 0.82 9.18 7.55
N GLU A 66 1.17 9.58 6.33
CA GLU A 66 1.06 10.98 5.87
C GLU A 66 -0.38 11.51 5.94
N ALA A 67 -1.38 10.65 5.72
CA ALA A 67 -2.79 11.00 5.88
C ALA A 67 -3.29 10.94 7.33
N HIS A 68 -2.60 10.19 8.21
CA HIS A 68 -3.01 9.90 9.59
C HIS A 68 -1.86 10.18 10.59
N PRO A 69 -1.79 11.38 11.21
CA PRO A 69 -0.66 11.79 12.05
C PRO A 69 -0.34 10.84 13.22
N ASP A 70 -1.37 10.26 13.84
CA ASP A 70 -1.20 9.31 14.95
C ASP A 70 -0.55 8.01 14.48
N LEU A 71 -0.90 7.54 13.28
CA LEU A 71 -0.22 6.43 12.65
C LEU A 71 1.23 6.81 12.31
N ALA A 72 1.46 8.00 11.74
CA ALA A 72 2.80 8.49 11.41
C ALA A 72 3.75 8.47 12.62
N ALA A 73 3.27 8.94 13.78
CA ALA A 73 4.05 8.96 15.01
C ALA A 73 4.45 7.55 15.50
N ARG A 74 3.65 6.53 15.16
CA ARG A 74 3.90 5.12 15.52
C ARG A 74 4.74 4.38 14.47
N LEU A 75 4.78 4.86 13.23
CA LEU A 75 5.55 4.25 12.15
C LEU A 75 7.06 4.54 12.33
N ASN A 76 7.75 3.65 13.04
CA ASN A 76 9.21 3.66 13.12
C ASN A 76 9.84 2.93 11.91
N LEU A 77 9.60 3.45 10.71
CA LEU A 77 10.20 2.92 9.50
C LEU A 77 11.45 3.73 9.17
N SER A 78 12.57 3.06 8.86
CA SER A 78 13.75 3.73 8.32
C SER A 78 13.43 4.30 6.94
N ALA A 79 13.91 5.51 6.62
CA ALA A 79 13.72 6.07 5.27
C ALA A 79 14.29 5.09 4.24
N PRO A 80 13.63 4.88 3.08
CA PRO A 80 14.27 4.16 1.99
C PRO A 80 15.57 4.91 1.66
N LYS A 81 16.70 4.20 1.73
CA LYS A 81 18.02 4.72 1.34
C LYS A 81 18.13 4.79 -0.17
#